data_AF-A0A1I0V7G6-F1
#
_entry.id   AF-A0A1I0V7G6-F1
#
_cell.length_a   1.000
_cell.length_b   1.000
_cell.length_c   1.000
_cell.angle_alpha   90.00
_cell.angle_beta   90.00
_cell.angle_gamma   90.00
#
_symmetry.space_group_name_H-M   'P 1'
#
loop_
_entity.id
_entity.type
_entity.pdbx_description
1 polymer ?
#
loop_
_entity_poly.entity_id
_entity_poly.type
_entity_poly.pdbx_seq_one_letter_code
_entity_poly.pdbx_strand_id
1 'polypeptide(L)'
;MSRLDLSNKLGGAFATEQYIHGGGENAIREMLTFMMVRGMMTYSGGKSYGKPIIHLRPVGMSQDIESFRDLFVAYGERMGKQTVWLD
;
A
#
# COMPACT_ATOMS: atom_id res chain seq x y z
N MET A 1 0.94 -23.02 10.56
CA MET A 1 -0.05 -22.18 9.86
C MET A 1 -0.26 -20.88 10.65
N SER A 2 -0.37 -19.73 9.98
CA SER A 2 -0.84 -18.49 10.64
C SER A 2 -2.25 -18.71 11.19
N ARG A 3 -2.55 -18.18 12.40
CA ARG A 3 -3.87 -18.31 13.03
C ARG A 3 -4.97 -17.47 12.36
N LEU A 4 -4.61 -16.64 11.40
CA LEU A 4 -5.53 -15.76 10.66
C LEU A 4 -5.75 -16.30 9.25
N ASP A 5 -7.01 -16.43 8.86
CA ASP A 5 -7.40 -16.63 7.46
C ASP A 5 -7.42 -15.26 6.76
N LEU A 6 -6.52 -15.10 5.79
CA LEU A 6 -6.35 -13.86 5.03
C LEU A 6 -6.89 -13.99 3.60
N SER A 7 -7.38 -15.16 3.22
CA SER A 7 -7.88 -15.43 1.87
C SER A 7 -8.97 -14.44 1.50
N ASN A 8 -8.91 -13.90 0.29
CA ASN A 8 -9.83 -12.91 -0.27
C ASN A 8 -9.91 -11.57 0.48
N LYS A 9 -9.12 -11.35 1.54
CA LYS A 9 -9.08 -10.05 2.22
C LYS A 9 -8.32 -9.03 1.37
N LEU A 10 -8.75 -7.78 1.44
CA LEU A 10 -8.05 -6.66 0.81
C LEU A 10 -6.69 -6.43 1.50
N GLY A 11 -5.62 -6.40 0.69
CA GLY A 11 -4.23 -6.25 1.14
C GLY A 11 -3.57 -4.99 0.59
N GLY A 12 -2.87 -4.28 1.47
CA GLY A 12 -2.16 -3.05 1.17
C GLY A 12 -0.94 -2.89 2.05
N ALA A 13 0.06 -2.16 1.56
CA ALA A 13 1.30 -1.90 2.29
C ALA A 13 1.68 -0.42 2.18
N PHE A 14 2.55 0.06 3.04
CA PHE A 14 3.21 1.35 2.86
C PHE A 14 4.56 1.27 3.57
N ALA A 15 5.48 2.13 3.20
CA ALA A 15 6.80 2.13 3.81
C ALA A 15 7.30 3.55 4.03
N THR A 16 8.29 3.68 4.91
CA THR A 16 9.14 4.86 4.97
C THR A 16 10.58 4.48 4.65
N GLU A 17 11.34 5.44 4.13
CA GLU A 17 12.75 5.25 3.83
C GLU A 17 13.58 6.45 4.32
N GLN A 18 14.85 6.17 4.64
CA GLN A 18 15.78 7.18 5.15
C GLN A 18 16.50 7.92 4.00
N TYR A 19 16.55 7.29 2.83
CA TYR A 19 17.19 7.81 1.63
C TYR A 19 16.29 7.47 0.44
N ILE A 20 16.28 8.35 -0.57
CA ILE A 20 15.59 8.07 -1.83
C ILE A 20 16.19 6.80 -2.43
N HIS A 21 15.35 5.84 -2.80
CA HIS A 21 15.78 4.50 -3.22
C HIS A 21 16.43 3.66 -2.11
N GLY A 22 16.19 4.00 -0.84
CA GLY A 22 16.66 3.27 0.34
C GLY A 22 15.96 1.92 0.55
N GLY A 23 15.12 1.50 -0.40
CA GLY A 23 14.48 0.19 -0.42
C GLY A 23 13.01 0.21 -0.05
N GLY A 24 12.37 1.37 0.13
CA GLY A 24 10.94 1.45 0.47
C GLY A 24 10.05 0.71 -0.54
N GLU A 25 10.30 0.91 -1.84
CA GLU A 25 9.57 0.21 -2.91
C GLU A 25 9.83 -1.30 -2.91
N ASN A 26 11.05 -1.74 -2.60
CA ASN A 26 11.39 -3.16 -2.51
C ASN A 26 10.68 -3.82 -1.31
N ALA A 27 10.65 -3.14 -0.15
CA ALA A 27 9.91 -3.62 1.02
C ALA A 27 8.41 -3.78 0.73
N ILE A 28 7.82 -2.82 0.02
CA ILE A 28 6.44 -2.90 -0.46
C ILE A 28 6.23 -4.10 -1.39
N ARG A 29 7.09 -4.27 -2.40
CA ARG A 29 6.98 -5.38 -3.34
C ARG A 29 7.03 -6.74 -2.63
N GLU A 30 7.91 -6.88 -1.66
CA GLU A 30 8.03 -8.11 -0.87
C GLU A 30 6.78 -8.36 -0.02
N MET A 31 6.24 -7.33 0.63
CA MET A 31 4.97 -7.45 1.37
C MET A 31 3.80 -7.84 0.47
N LEU A 32 3.72 -7.28 -0.75
CA LEU A 32 2.71 -7.66 -1.72
C LEU A 32 2.88 -9.12 -2.17
N THR A 33 4.10 -9.59 -2.37
CA THR A 33 4.39 -11.01 -2.65
C THR A 33 3.83 -11.90 -1.55
N PHE A 34 4.09 -11.60 -0.27
CA PHE A 34 3.51 -12.36 0.83
C PHE A 34 1.99 -12.31 0.82
N MET A 35 1.37 -11.14 0.63
CA MET A 35 -0.09 -11.01 0.54
C MET A 35 -0.68 -11.90 -0.56
N MET A 36 -0.06 -11.91 -1.75
CA MET A 36 -0.48 -12.76 -2.87
C MET A 36 -0.35 -14.25 -2.52
N VAL A 37 0.75 -14.69 -1.89
CA VAL A 37 0.94 -16.08 -1.45
C VAL A 37 -0.09 -16.49 -0.37
N ARG A 38 -0.67 -15.52 0.35
CA ARG A 38 -1.73 -15.76 1.35
C ARG A 38 -3.14 -15.62 0.76
N GLY A 39 -3.28 -15.48 -0.56
CA GLY A 39 -4.57 -15.41 -1.24
C GLY A 39 -5.31 -14.09 -1.04
N MET A 40 -4.61 -13.00 -0.67
CA MET A 40 -5.22 -11.69 -0.50
C MET A 40 -5.42 -10.97 -1.84
N MET A 41 -6.40 -10.07 -1.89
CA MET A 41 -6.58 -9.14 -3.01
C MET A 41 -5.68 -7.91 -2.82
N THR A 42 -4.58 -7.80 -3.55
CA THR A 42 -3.65 -6.66 -3.41
C THR A 42 -4.17 -5.39 -4.12
N TYR A 43 -4.40 -4.31 -3.38
CA TYR A 43 -5.07 -3.11 -3.91
C TYR A 43 -4.10 -2.01 -4.39
N SER A 44 -3.62 -1.90 -5.64
CA SER A 44 -2.63 -0.85 -6.02
C SER A 44 -3.09 0.62 -5.78
N GLY A 45 -4.32 0.95 -6.17
CA GLY A 45 -4.80 2.33 -6.31
C GLY A 45 -4.25 3.05 -7.56
N GLY A 46 -2.99 2.79 -7.91
CA GLY A 46 -2.39 3.14 -9.19
C GLY A 46 -2.62 4.59 -9.62
N LYS A 47 -2.95 4.75 -10.91
CA LYS A 47 -3.36 6.02 -11.52
C LYS A 47 -4.88 6.23 -11.57
N SER A 48 -5.67 5.33 -10.98
CA SER A 48 -7.14 5.28 -11.18
C SER A 48 -7.88 6.51 -10.64
N TYR A 49 -7.25 7.28 -9.75
CA TYR A 49 -7.84 8.45 -9.09
C TYR A 49 -7.12 9.77 -9.45
N GLY A 50 -6.30 9.76 -10.51
CA GLY A 50 -5.50 10.93 -10.89
C GLY A 50 -4.42 11.25 -9.86
N LYS A 51 -4.14 12.55 -9.64
CA LYS A 51 -3.13 13.00 -8.66
C LYS A 51 -3.68 12.91 -7.21
N PRO A 52 -2.83 12.57 -6.22
CA PRO A 52 -1.48 12.02 -6.39
C PRO A 52 -1.52 10.61 -6.99
N ILE A 53 -0.56 10.32 -7.87
CA ILE A 53 -0.39 8.99 -8.46
C ILE A 53 0.31 8.11 -7.43
N ILE A 54 -0.31 6.99 -7.08
CA ILE A 54 0.25 5.99 -6.15
C ILE A 54 0.68 4.81 -7.00
N HIS A 55 1.94 4.77 -7.45
CA HIS A 55 2.43 3.74 -8.38
C HIS A 55 2.15 2.31 -7.88
N LEU A 56 2.91 1.85 -6.89
CA LEU A 56 2.69 0.59 -6.19
C LEU A 56 2.01 0.83 -4.85
N ARG A 57 2.64 1.64 -3.99
CA ARG A 57 2.17 2.08 -2.67
C ARG A 57 2.85 3.40 -2.29
N PRO A 58 2.35 4.11 -1.27
CA PRO A 58 3.07 5.22 -0.68
C PRO A 58 4.41 4.79 -0.08
N VAL A 59 5.46 5.51 -0.48
CA VAL A 59 6.77 5.55 0.21
C VAL A 59 6.99 6.99 0.62
N GLY A 60 7.32 7.22 1.90
CA GLY A 60 7.63 8.55 2.43
C GLY A 60 9.04 8.61 3.01
N MET A 61 9.68 9.78 2.91
CA MET A 61 10.96 10.00 3.58
C MET A 61 10.72 10.18 5.08
N SER A 62 11.32 9.36 5.95
CA SER A 62 10.99 9.46 7.39
C SER A 62 11.41 10.79 8.01
N GLN A 63 12.47 11.41 7.49
CA GLN A 63 12.94 12.73 7.91
C GLN A 63 12.00 13.88 7.54
N ASP A 64 11.03 13.65 6.65
CA ASP A 64 10.08 14.66 6.17
C ASP A 64 8.71 14.00 5.91
N ILE A 65 8.22 13.21 6.86
CA ILE A 65 7.02 12.39 6.63
C ILE A 65 5.76 13.23 6.40
N GLU A 66 5.69 14.43 6.97
CA GLU A 66 4.52 15.31 6.85
C GLU A 66 4.32 15.82 5.41
N SER A 67 5.39 16.01 4.62
CA SER A 67 5.25 16.37 3.21
C SER A 67 4.61 15.26 2.36
N PHE A 68 4.59 14.02 2.85
CA PHE A 68 3.94 12.88 2.21
C PHE A 68 2.55 12.58 2.78
N ARG A 69 2.10 13.27 3.84
CA ARG A 69 0.82 13.00 4.52
C ARG A 69 -0.33 12.78 3.55
N ASP A 70 -0.52 13.69 2.60
CA ASP A 70 -1.64 13.63 1.64
C ASP A 70 -1.59 12.37 0.77
N LEU A 71 -0.39 11.88 0.43
CA LEU A 71 -0.22 10.64 -0.32
C LEU A 71 -0.70 9.41 0.49
N PHE A 72 -0.35 9.35 1.77
CA PHE A 72 -0.75 8.25 2.66
C PHE A 72 -2.24 8.30 2.99
N VAL A 73 -2.79 9.48 3.27
CA VAL A 73 -4.22 9.68 3.51
C VAL A 73 -5.02 9.30 2.27
N ALA A 74 -4.64 9.81 1.09
CA ALA A 74 -5.31 9.47 -0.16
C ALA A 74 -5.27 7.95 -0.43
N TYR A 75 -4.15 7.27 -0.13
CA TYR A 75 -4.07 5.83 -0.26
C TYR A 75 -5.06 5.10 0.65
N GLY A 76 -5.12 5.47 1.93
CA GLY A 76 -6.04 4.89 2.90
C GLY A 76 -7.51 5.08 2.51
N GLU A 77 -7.90 6.29 2.11
CA GLU A 77 -9.26 6.59 1.65
C GLU A 77 -9.65 5.77 0.41
N ARG A 78 -8.75 5.68 -0.57
CA ARG A 78 -9.03 4.93 -1.81
C ARG A 78 -9.07 3.42 -1.54
N MET A 79 -8.25 2.90 -0.62
CA MET A 79 -8.32 1.52 -0.15
C MET A 79 -9.64 1.24 0.57
N GLY A 80 -10.09 2.14 1.44
CA GLY A 80 -11.39 2.02 2.11
C GLY A 80 -12.57 1.96 1.13
N LYS A 81 -12.53 2.78 0.07
CA LYS A 81 -13.53 2.72 -1.02
C LYS A 81 -13.51 1.38 -1.76
N GLN A 82 -12.34 0.77 -1.94
CA GLN A 82 -12.24 -0.55 -2.56
C GLN A 82 -12.88 -1.65 -1.70
N THR A 83 -12.81 -1.54 -0.38
CA THR A 83 -13.45 -2.51 0.53
C THR A 83 -14.96 -2.54 0.35
N VAL A 84 -15.62 -1.38 0.23
CA VAL A 84 -17.07 -1.29 0.00
C VAL A 84 -17.50 -1.92 -1.34
N TRP A 85 -16.60 -1.97 -2.33
CA TRP A 85 -16.85 -2.64 -3.61
C TRP A 85 -16.79 -4.18 -3.53
N LEU A 86 -16.25 -4.74 -2.45
CA LEU A 86 -16.08 -6.18 -2.25
C LEU A 86 -17.13 -6.79 -1.32
N ASP A 87 -18.00 -5.97 -0.71
CA ASP A 87 -19.20 -6.38 0.04
C ASP A 87 -20.37 -6.66 -0.92
#